data_AF-A0A6A4FF41-F1
#
_entry.id   AF-A0A6A4FF41-F1
#
_cell.length_a   1.000
_cell.length_b   1.000
_cell.length_c   1.000
_cell.angle_alpha   90.00
_cell.angle_beta   90.00
_cell.angle_gamma   90.00
#
_symmetry.space_group_name_H-M   'P 1'
#
loop_
_entity.id
_entity.type
_entity.pdbx_description
1 polymer ?
#
loop_
_entity_poly.entity_id
_entity_poly.type
_entity_poly.pdbx_seq_one_letter_code
_entity_poly.pdbx_strand_id
1 'polypeptide(L)'
;MGRTYLSVKAKLLIVLEAERGPMKSVARRHNMDPSHIRRWSKNMAKLEATVMWNPRAKTLNAGRARSDGDLEEEFAAWILDRRAHELAVSTNQVIAKAVAINPSFRGGNRKAMWKWVYPFLHRHRLSIRRRTRVAQKLSGHLQEVRREFVAAINERFEPGGTLEGTPASLRVNMDETAVFFEMTSDTTNAVNARTV
;
A
#
# COMPACT_ATOMS: atom_id res chain seq x y z
N MET A 1 12.91 30.56 24.16
CA MET A 1 12.42 29.21 24.52
C MET A 1 11.76 28.57 23.31
N GLY A 2 12.21 27.38 22.90
CA GLY A 2 11.64 26.66 21.76
C GLY A 2 10.24 26.10 22.07
N ARG A 3 9.37 26.01 21.05
CA ARG A 3 8.07 25.33 21.18
C ARG A 3 8.28 23.83 21.42
N THR A 4 7.99 23.35 22.62
CA THR A 4 7.99 21.92 22.93
C THR A 4 6.66 21.30 22.48
N TYR A 5 6.72 20.35 21.55
CA TYR A 5 5.52 19.65 21.05
C TYR A 5 5.32 18.32 21.80
N LEU A 6 4.29 18.25 22.64
CA LEU A 6 3.90 17.01 23.32
C LEU A 6 3.13 16.05 22.39
N SER A 7 3.40 14.75 22.53
CA SER A 7 2.62 13.71 21.86
C SER A 7 1.21 13.61 22.43
N VAL A 8 0.27 13.07 21.65
CA VAL A 8 -1.12 12.81 22.08
C VAL A 8 -1.13 11.87 23.29
N LYS A 9 -0.24 10.85 23.32
CA LYS A 9 -0.07 9.98 24.49
C LYS A 9 0.34 10.76 25.75
N ALA A 10 1.33 11.66 25.64
CA ALA A 10 1.76 12.48 26.77
C ALA A 10 0.65 13.41 27.26
N LYS A 11 -0.12 14.02 26.33
CA LYS A 11 -1.28 14.86 26.67
C LYS A 11 -2.35 14.07 27.43
N LEU A 12 -2.65 12.84 27.00
CA LEU A 12 -3.63 11.99 27.68
C LEU A 12 -3.19 11.62 29.10
N LEU A 13 -1.90 11.27 29.31
CA LEU A 13 -1.37 10.99 30.64
C LEU A 13 -1.48 12.19 31.59
N ILE A 14 -1.17 13.40 31.10
CA ILE A 14 -1.28 14.63 31.89
C ILE A 14 -2.75 14.93 32.25
N VAL A 15 -3.70 14.63 31.36
CA VAL A 15 -5.14 14.78 31.64
C VAL A 15 -5.59 13.79 32.71
N LEU A 16 -5.24 12.51 32.57
CA LEU A 16 -5.57 11.48 33.57
C LEU A 16 -4.98 11.79 34.95
N GLU A 17 -3.77 12.36 34.98
CA GLU A 17 -3.14 12.83 36.20
C GLU A 17 -3.89 14.03 36.82
N ALA A 18 -4.39 14.94 35.99
CA ALA A 18 -5.19 16.10 36.41
C ALA A 18 -6.63 15.75 36.83
N GLU A 19 -7.15 14.59 36.45
CA GLU A 19 -8.43 14.08 36.98
C GLU A 19 -8.29 13.50 38.38
N ARG A 20 -7.12 12.93 38.69
CA ARG A 20 -6.81 12.33 40.01
C ARG A 20 -6.38 13.35 41.06
N GLY A 21 -6.19 14.62 40.69
CA GLY A 21 -5.68 15.63 41.61
C GLY A 21 -5.91 17.08 41.15
N PRO A 22 -5.37 18.08 41.87
CA PRO A 22 -5.61 19.47 41.52
C PRO A 22 -4.93 19.88 40.20
N MET A 23 -5.71 20.21 39.17
CA MET A 23 -5.22 20.61 37.83
C MET A 23 -4.11 21.68 37.87
N LYS A 24 -4.22 22.68 38.76
CA LYS A 24 -3.21 23.75 38.91
C LYS A 24 -1.84 23.21 39.38
N SER A 25 -1.84 22.20 40.24
CA SER A 25 -0.62 21.54 40.71
C SER A 25 0.05 20.74 39.58
N VAL A 26 -0.75 19.98 38.83
CA VAL A 26 -0.29 19.21 37.66
C VAL A 26 0.30 20.15 36.59
N ALA A 27 -0.39 21.26 36.30
CA ALA A 27 0.08 22.27 35.36
C ALA A 27 1.45 22.85 35.76
N ARG A 28 1.67 23.15 37.05
CA ARG A 28 2.97 23.61 37.58
C ARG A 28 4.06 22.56 37.43
N ARG A 29 3.78 21.29 37.73
CA ARG A 29 4.75 20.18 37.61
C ARG A 29 5.20 19.96 36.17
N HIS A 30 4.29 20.13 35.20
CA HIS A 30 4.60 20.01 33.78
C HIS A 30 5.04 21.33 33.10
N ASN A 31 5.18 22.42 33.86
CA ASN A 31 5.49 23.76 33.36
C ASN A 31 4.56 24.22 32.21
N MET A 32 3.26 24.04 32.41
CA MET A 32 2.21 24.34 31.41
C MET A 32 1.13 25.25 31.97
N ASP A 33 0.43 25.96 31.08
CA ASP A 33 -0.74 26.72 31.47
C ASP A 33 -1.95 25.78 31.71
N PRO A 34 -2.71 25.94 32.82
CA PRO A 34 -3.89 25.11 33.10
C PRO A 34 -4.96 25.10 32.00
N SER A 35 -5.02 26.13 31.15
CA SER A 35 -5.90 26.19 29.97
C SER A 35 -5.62 25.07 28.97
N HIS A 36 -4.36 24.62 28.84
CA HIS A 36 -3.99 23.52 27.96
C HIS A 36 -4.60 22.20 28.43
N ILE A 37 -4.47 21.90 29.72
CA ILE A 37 -5.05 20.71 30.34
C ILE A 37 -6.57 20.74 30.22
N ARG A 38 -7.19 21.88 30.51
CA ARG A 38 -8.65 22.07 30.35
C ARG A 38 -9.11 21.81 28.92
N ARG A 39 -8.39 22.32 27.92
CA ARG A 39 -8.70 22.10 26.50
C ARG A 39 -8.55 20.63 26.10
N TRP A 40 -7.54 19.93 26.64
CA TRP A 40 -7.33 18.52 26.37
C TRP A 40 -8.37 17.63 27.05
N SER A 41 -8.73 17.93 28.29
CA SER A 41 -9.84 17.27 29.01
C SER A 41 -11.16 17.40 28.24
N LYS A 42 -11.48 18.58 27.69
CA LYS A 42 -12.64 18.75 26.79
C LYS A 42 -12.58 17.88 25.52
N ASN A 43 -11.39 17.46 25.09
CA ASN A 43 -11.18 16.62 23.89
C ASN A 43 -10.67 15.22 24.26
N MET A 44 -10.96 14.72 25.46
CA MET A 44 -10.40 13.47 25.99
C MET A 44 -10.74 12.26 25.11
N ALA A 45 -12.00 12.09 24.73
CA ALA A 45 -12.42 11.00 23.83
C ALA A 45 -11.63 11.01 22.49
N LYS A 46 -11.35 12.21 21.95
CA LYS A 46 -10.55 12.36 20.73
C LYS A 46 -9.08 12.01 20.97
N LEU A 47 -8.52 12.34 22.15
CA LEU A 47 -7.17 11.93 22.54
C LEU A 47 -7.08 10.41 22.63
N GLU A 48 -8.01 9.75 23.30
CA GLU A 48 -8.04 8.28 23.44
C GLU A 48 -8.10 7.58 22.07
N ALA A 49 -9.05 7.98 21.22
CA ALA A 49 -9.16 7.43 19.86
C ALA A 49 -7.87 7.65 19.05
N THR A 50 -7.24 8.82 19.19
CA THR A 50 -5.97 9.12 18.49
C THR A 50 -4.80 8.32 19.06
N VAL A 51 -4.75 8.07 20.38
CA VAL A 51 -3.72 7.23 21.01
C VAL A 51 -3.81 5.79 20.52
N MET A 52 -5.03 5.25 20.39
CA MET A 52 -5.27 3.91 19.87
C MET A 52 -4.75 3.74 18.44
N TRP A 53 -4.92 4.75 17.59
CA TRP A 53 -4.49 4.69 16.19
C TRP A 53 -3.02 5.13 15.97
N ASN A 54 -2.56 6.20 16.64
CA ASN A 54 -1.21 6.74 16.53
C ASN A 54 -0.76 7.46 17.83
N PRO A 55 -0.10 6.74 18.76
CA PRO A 55 0.32 7.31 20.05
C PRO A 55 1.43 8.38 19.91
N ARG A 56 2.15 8.40 18.78
CA ARG A 56 3.24 9.36 18.50
C ARG A 56 2.75 10.63 17.81
N ALA A 57 1.46 10.72 17.47
CA ALA A 57 0.88 11.92 16.90
C ALA A 57 1.15 13.14 17.80
N LYS A 58 1.47 14.30 17.21
CA LYS A 58 1.71 15.55 17.95
C LYS A 58 0.51 16.50 17.89
N THR A 59 -0.45 16.23 17.02
CA THR A 59 -1.66 17.03 16.79
C THR A 59 -2.91 16.17 16.86
N LEU A 60 -4.01 16.77 17.33
CA LEU A 60 -5.36 16.20 17.27
C LEU A 60 -6.08 16.55 15.95
N ASN A 61 -5.48 17.43 15.16
CA ASN A 61 -6.04 17.87 13.89
C ASN A 61 -5.73 16.81 12.84
N ALA A 62 -6.77 16.33 12.16
CA ALA A 62 -6.65 15.40 11.04
C ALA A 62 -6.09 16.07 9.76
N GLY A 63 -5.88 17.39 9.79
CA GLY A 63 -5.45 18.19 8.64
C GLY A 63 -6.65 18.80 7.90
N ARG A 64 -6.38 19.30 6.68
CA ARG A 64 -7.41 19.86 5.81
C ARG A 64 -8.38 18.76 5.37
N ALA A 65 -9.68 19.02 5.51
CA ALA A 65 -10.72 18.11 5.03
C ALA A 65 -10.55 17.85 3.51
N ARG A 66 -10.81 16.60 3.09
CA ARG A 66 -10.78 16.22 1.68
C ARG A 66 -11.93 16.92 0.95
N SER A 67 -11.64 17.59 -0.16
CA SER A 67 -12.68 18.13 -1.03
C SER A 67 -13.40 17.04 -1.84
N ASP A 68 -12.69 15.94 -2.11
CA ASP A 68 -13.13 14.93 -3.09
C ASP A 68 -13.32 13.55 -2.40
N GLY A 69 -13.74 13.55 -1.13
CA GLY A 69 -13.84 12.33 -0.31
C GLY A 69 -14.76 11.27 -0.92
N ASP A 70 -15.99 11.65 -1.23
CA ASP A 70 -17.00 10.74 -1.77
C ASP A 70 -16.61 10.22 -3.16
N LEU A 71 -16.01 11.08 -3.98
CA LEU A 71 -15.46 10.71 -5.28
C LEU A 71 -14.32 9.69 -5.12
N GLU A 72 -13.41 9.88 -4.17
CA GLU A 72 -12.35 8.92 -3.91
C GLU A 72 -12.90 7.54 -3.50
N GLU A 73 -13.98 7.50 -2.72
CA GLU A 73 -14.64 6.25 -2.32
C GLU A 73 -15.22 5.49 -3.54
N GLU A 74 -15.92 6.19 -4.43
CA GLU A 74 -16.47 5.62 -5.68
C GLU A 74 -15.33 5.09 -6.57
N PHE A 75 -14.24 5.83 -6.70
CA PHE A 75 -13.06 5.42 -7.47
C PHE A 75 -12.39 4.19 -6.88
N ALA A 76 -12.28 4.12 -5.55
CA ALA A 76 -11.72 2.96 -4.88
C ALA A 76 -12.58 1.72 -5.12
N ALA A 77 -13.92 1.83 -5.01
CA ALA A 77 -14.85 0.74 -5.31
C ALA A 77 -14.71 0.27 -6.77
N TRP A 78 -14.66 1.20 -7.72
CA TRP A 78 -14.46 0.87 -9.15
C TRP A 78 -13.12 0.16 -9.41
N ILE A 79 -12.03 0.58 -8.77
CA ILE A 79 -10.73 -0.08 -8.89
C ILE A 79 -10.80 -1.51 -8.32
N LEU A 80 -11.45 -1.70 -7.18
CA LEU A 80 -11.60 -3.01 -6.55
C LEU A 80 -12.47 -3.96 -7.39
N ASP A 81 -13.55 -3.46 -7.98
CA ASP A 81 -14.41 -4.22 -8.90
C ASP A 81 -13.64 -4.68 -10.15
N ARG A 82 -12.91 -3.77 -10.81
CA ARG A 82 -12.07 -4.13 -11.97
C ARG A 82 -11.02 -5.17 -11.60
N ARG A 83 -10.43 -5.02 -10.42
CA ARG A 83 -9.46 -5.96 -9.85
C ARG A 83 -10.08 -7.31 -9.51
N ALA A 84 -11.36 -7.38 -9.12
CA ALA A 84 -12.06 -8.64 -8.89
C ALA A 84 -12.21 -9.43 -10.20
N HIS A 85 -12.40 -8.73 -11.31
CA HIS A 85 -12.44 -9.29 -12.66
C HIS A 85 -11.04 -9.46 -13.30
N GLU A 86 -9.98 -9.46 -12.50
CA GLU A 86 -8.58 -9.61 -12.96
C GLU A 86 -8.12 -8.53 -13.97
N LEU A 87 -8.86 -7.43 -14.11
CA LEU A 87 -8.50 -6.32 -14.97
C LEU A 87 -7.48 -5.42 -14.25
N ALA A 88 -6.30 -5.29 -14.85
CA ALA A 88 -5.29 -4.36 -14.36
C ALA A 88 -5.78 -2.91 -14.53
N VAL A 89 -5.62 -2.11 -13.48
CA VAL A 89 -5.96 -0.69 -13.50
C VAL A 89 -4.69 0.14 -13.33
N SER A 90 -4.29 0.81 -14.39
CA SER A 90 -3.17 1.75 -14.42
C SER A 90 -3.57 3.13 -13.89
N THR A 91 -2.58 3.90 -13.42
CA THR A 91 -2.77 5.31 -13.04
C THR A 91 -3.40 6.15 -14.17
N ASN A 92 -3.06 5.87 -15.42
CA ASN A 92 -3.66 6.55 -16.57
C ASN A 92 -5.16 6.27 -16.70
N GLN A 93 -5.59 5.02 -16.49
CA GLN A 93 -7.01 4.66 -16.52
C GLN A 93 -7.78 5.31 -15.36
N VAL A 94 -7.18 5.43 -14.17
CA VAL A 94 -7.76 6.18 -13.04
C VAL A 94 -7.97 7.64 -13.42
N ILE A 95 -6.96 8.29 -14.02
CA ILE A 95 -7.10 9.69 -14.47
C ILE A 95 -8.13 9.81 -15.59
N ALA A 96 -8.15 8.90 -16.55
CA ALA A 96 -9.12 8.90 -17.65
C ALA A 96 -10.55 8.76 -17.13
N LYS A 97 -10.79 7.88 -16.15
CA LYS A 97 -12.09 7.73 -15.48
C LYS A 97 -12.48 9.01 -14.72
N ALA A 98 -11.53 9.69 -14.07
CA ALA A 98 -11.76 10.98 -13.40
C ALA A 98 -12.15 12.09 -14.37
N VAL A 99 -11.48 12.16 -15.53
CA VAL A 99 -11.80 13.11 -16.59
C VAL A 99 -13.14 12.78 -17.27
N ALA A 100 -13.47 11.50 -17.42
CA ALA A 100 -14.75 11.07 -18.00
C ALA A 100 -15.94 11.46 -17.11
N ILE A 101 -15.80 11.41 -15.78
CA ILE A 101 -16.83 11.84 -14.84
C ILE A 101 -16.86 13.36 -14.70
N ASN A 102 -15.69 14.01 -14.67
CA ASN A 102 -15.57 15.45 -14.57
C ASN A 102 -14.57 15.97 -15.63
N PRO A 103 -15.06 16.48 -16.78
CA PRO A 103 -14.19 16.97 -17.85
C PRO A 103 -13.24 18.10 -17.42
N SER A 104 -13.63 18.89 -16.42
CA SER A 104 -12.83 19.97 -15.83
C SER A 104 -12.02 19.52 -14.61
N PHE A 105 -11.83 18.21 -14.40
CA PHE A 105 -11.11 17.67 -13.26
C PHE A 105 -9.73 18.30 -13.13
N ARG A 106 -9.45 18.91 -11.97
CA ARG A 106 -8.20 19.65 -11.69
C ARG A 106 -7.86 20.70 -12.77
N GLY A 107 -8.87 21.29 -13.40
CA GLY A 107 -8.72 22.31 -14.45
C GLY A 107 -8.02 21.80 -15.71
N GLY A 108 -8.12 20.50 -16.01
CA GLY A 108 -7.44 19.88 -17.15
C GLY A 108 -5.92 19.76 -16.99
N ASN A 109 -5.37 20.17 -15.83
CA ASN A 109 -3.93 20.15 -15.62
C ASN A 109 -3.45 18.73 -15.28
N ARG A 110 -2.78 18.09 -16.26
CA ARG A 110 -2.20 16.75 -16.15
C ARG A 110 -1.34 16.59 -14.88
N LYS A 111 -0.46 17.55 -14.57
CA LYS A 111 0.43 17.49 -13.39
C LYS A 111 -0.35 17.51 -12.08
N ALA A 112 -1.44 18.28 -12.02
CA ALA A 112 -2.32 18.33 -10.85
C ALA A 112 -3.08 17.00 -10.67
N MET A 113 -3.51 16.35 -11.75
CA MET A 113 -4.14 15.02 -11.71
C MET A 113 -3.17 13.97 -11.17
N TRP A 114 -1.92 13.92 -11.66
CA TRP A 114 -0.90 13.00 -11.15
C TRP A 114 -0.58 13.23 -9.67
N LYS A 115 -0.46 14.50 -9.25
CA LYS A 115 -0.28 14.86 -7.84
C LYS A 115 -1.44 14.41 -6.95
N TRP A 116 -2.64 14.25 -7.51
CA TRP A 116 -3.79 13.74 -6.78
C TRP A 116 -3.83 12.21 -6.70
N VAL A 117 -3.56 11.50 -7.81
CA VAL A 117 -3.72 10.03 -7.86
C VAL A 117 -2.83 9.31 -6.84
N TYR A 118 -1.56 9.70 -6.69
CA TYR A 118 -0.66 9.00 -5.77
C TYR A 118 -1.11 9.06 -4.30
N PRO A 119 -1.43 10.25 -3.73
CA PRO A 119 -2.02 10.33 -2.40
C PRO A 119 -3.35 9.58 -2.29
N PHE A 120 -4.20 9.62 -3.32
CA PHE A 120 -5.46 8.86 -3.35
C PHE A 120 -5.20 7.35 -3.21
N LEU A 121 -4.34 6.77 -4.05
CA LEU A 121 -3.99 5.35 -3.99
C LEU A 121 -3.42 4.97 -2.63
N HIS A 122 -2.53 5.80 -2.07
CA HIS A 122 -1.95 5.57 -0.75
C HIS A 122 -3.00 5.58 0.36
N ARG A 123 -3.93 6.56 0.35
CA ARG A 123 -5.02 6.65 1.34
C ARG A 123 -5.91 5.40 1.34
N HIS A 124 -6.23 4.89 0.16
CA HIS A 124 -7.07 3.70 -0.01
C HIS A 124 -6.28 2.38 0.01
N ARG A 125 -4.98 2.41 0.34
CA ARG A 125 -4.08 1.24 0.38
C ARG A 125 -4.03 0.45 -0.95
N LEU A 126 -4.22 1.12 -2.07
CA LEU A 126 -4.19 0.53 -3.40
C LEU A 126 -2.77 0.56 -3.95
N SER A 127 -2.22 -0.59 -4.38
CA SER A 127 -0.96 -0.63 -5.13
C SER A 127 -1.11 -0.15 -6.56
N ILE A 128 -0.09 0.51 -7.12
CA ILE A 128 -0.09 1.01 -8.50
C ILE A 128 0.07 -0.12 -9.52
N ARG A 129 0.84 -1.16 -9.16
CA ARG A 129 1.12 -2.32 -10.01
C ARG A 129 0.61 -3.59 -9.32
N ARG A 130 -0.72 -3.78 -9.36
CA ARG A 130 -1.30 -5.12 -9.27
C ARG A 130 -1.16 -5.70 -10.65
N ARG A 131 -0.07 -6.41 -10.81
CA ARG A 131 0.13 -7.34 -11.91
C ARG A 131 -1.05 -8.39 -11.63
N THR A 132 -1.70 -9.03 -12.64
CA THR A 132 -2.95 -9.87 -12.85
C THR A 132 -3.05 -11.42 -12.73
N ARG A 133 -2.01 -12.17 -13.15
CA ARG A 133 -1.98 -13.64 -13.32
C ARG A 133 -1.07 -14.46 -12.36
N VAL A 134 -1.59 -15.48 -11.67
CA VAL A 134 -0.79 -16.48 -10.94
C VAL A 134 -0.46 -17.62 -11.91
N ALA A 135 0.80 -18.05 -11.99
CA ALA A 135 1.18 -19.20 -12.82
C ALA A 135 0.43 -20.46 -12.34
N GLN A 136 0.14 -21.41 -13.24
CA GLN A 136 -0.58 -22.64 -12.88
C GLN A 136 0.14 -23.35 -11.71
N LYS A 137 -0.61 -23.73 -10.66
CA LYS A 137 -0.06 -24.50 -9.54
C LYS A 137 0.54 -25.80 -10.08
N LEU A 138 1.80 -26.10 -9.77
CA LEU A 138 2.40 -27.40 -10.08
C LEU A 138 1.62 -28.48 -9.32
N SER A 139 0.90 -29.34 -10.04
CA SER A 139 0.37 -30.58 -9.48
C SER A 139 1.53 -31.52 -9.09
N GLY A 140 1.30 -32.46 -8.17
CA GLY A 140 2.32 -33.44 -7.77
C GLY A 140 2.88 -34.22 -8.97
N HIS A 141 2.02 -34.54 -9.94
CA HIS A 141 2.42 -35.17 -11.19
C HIS A 141 3.38 -34.31 -12.03
N LEU A 142 3.13 -32.99 -12.15
CA LEU A 142 4.03 -32.09 -12.88
C LEU A 142 5.39 -31.91 -12.19
N GLN A 143 5.45 -32.07 -10.85
CA GLN A 143 6.73 -32.06 -10.12
C GLN A 143 7.57 -33.28 -10.43
N GLU A 144 6.94 -34.45 -10.54
CA GLU A 144 7.58 -35.72 -10.88
C GLU A 144 8.13 -35.70 -12.31
N VAL A 145 7.29 -35.31 -13.28
CA VAL A 145 7.69 -35.18 -14.68
C VAL A 145 8.85 -34.19 -14.85
N ARG A 146 8.82 -33.06 -14.12
CA ARG A 146 9.93 -32.09 -14.12
C ARG A 146 11.22 -32.71 -13.59
N ARG A 147 11.14 -33.45 -12.48
CA ARG A 147 12.31 -34.09 -11.85
C ARG A 147 12.93 -35.14 -12.78
N GLU A 148 12.11 -35.99 -13.38
CA GLU A 148 12.54 -37.00 -14.34
C GLU A 148 13.19 -36.37 -15.58
N PHE A 149 12.56 -35.33 -16.13
CA PHE A 149 13.09 -34.62 -17.29
C PHE A 149 14.47 -33.98 -17.02
N VAL A 150 14.62 -33.32 -15.86
CA VAL A 150 15.90 -32.71 -15.47
C VAL A 150 16.98 -33.77 -15.26
N ALA A 151 16.63 -34.89 -14.61
CA ALA A 151 17.57 -35.99 -14.42
C ALA A 151 18.04 -36.58 -15.76
N ALA A 152 17.10 -36.85 -16.68
CA ALA A 152 17.40 -37.41 -18.00
C ALA A 152 18.22 -36.46 -18.88
N ILE A 153 18.04 -35.14 -18.76
CA ILE A 153 18.89 -34.17 -19.47
C ILE A 153 20.28 -34.14 -18.86
N ASN A 154 20.41 -34.08 -17.54
CA ASN A 154 21.71 -34.01 -16.88
C ASN A 154 22.57 -35.23 -17.19
N GLU A 155 21.98 -36.44 -17.20
CA GLU A 155 22.67 -37.68 -17.57
C GLU A 155 23.35 -37.61 -18.94
N ARG A 156 22.77 -36.87 -19.91
CA ARG A 156 23.40 -36.70 -21.23
C ARG A 156 24.68 -35.88 -21.19
N PHE A 157 24.85 -35.01 -20.20
CA PHE A 157 26.03 -34.13 -20.07
C PHE A 157 27.08 -34.65 -19.08
N GLU A 158 26.75 -35.65 -18.27
CA GLU A 158 27.68 -36.33 -17.35
C GLU A 158 28.68 -37.23 -18.12
N PRO A 159 29.78 -37.67 -17.48
CA PRO A 159 30.75 -38.59 -18.09
C PRO A 159 30.12 -39.88 -18.60
N GLY A 160 30.37 -40.23 -19.87
CA GLY A 160 29.72 -41.35 -20.57
C GLY A 160 28.39 -41.00 -21.24
N GLY A 161 27.89 -39.78 -21.08
CA GLY A 161 26.67 -39.28 -21.71
C GLY A 161 26.86 -38.87 -23.18
N THR A 162 25.76 -38.80 -23.93
CA THR A 162 25.78 -38.50 -25.38
C THR A 162 26.23 -37.08 -25.75
N LEU A 163 26.24 -36.16 -24.78
CA LEU A 163 26.63 -34.75 -24.93
C LEU A 163 27.80 -34.39 -23.99
N GLU A 164 28.55 -35.40 -23.52
CA GLU A 164 29.74 -35.20 -22.69
C GLU A 164 30.71 -34.21 -23.35
N GLY A 165 31.27 -33.30 -22.55
CA GLY A 165 32.24 -32.31 -23.03
C GLY A 165 31.65 -31.16 -23.85
N THR A 166 30.32 -31.12 -24.08
CA THR A 166 29.68 -30.01 -24.80
C THR A 166 29.88 -28.69 -24.07
N PRO A 167 30.61 -27.72 -24.66
CA PRO A 167 30.84 -26.40 -24.08
C PRO A 167 29.53 -25.67 -23.81
N ALA A 168 29.48 -24.90 -22.72
CA ALA A 168 28.28 -24.12 -22.37
C ALA A 168 27.88 -23.12 -23.48
N SER A 169 28.84 -22.64 -24.28
CA SER A 169 28.60 -21.73 -25.41
C SER A 169 27.79 -22.34 -26.55
N LEU A 170 27.71 -23.67 -26.64
CA LEU A 170 26.90 -24.38 -27.64
C LEU A 170 25.50 -24.75 -27.12
N ARG A 171 25.19 -24.42 -25.86
CA ARG A 171 23.88 -24.67 -25.25
C ARG A 171 22.99 -23.46 -25.47
N VAL A 172 22.16 -23.53 -26.51
CA VAL A 172 21.25 -22.45 -26.88
C VAL A 172 19.83 -22.84 -26.47
N ASN A 173 19.16 -21.96 -25.73
CA ASN A 173 17.72 -22.07 -25.52
C ASN A 173 17.00 -21.41 -26.69
N MET A 174 15.96 -22.06 -27.19
CA MET A 174 15.12 -21.53 -28.26
C MET A 174 13.67 -21.74 -27.85
N ASP A 175 13.02 -20.68 -27.38
CA ASP A 175 11.61 -20.68 -27.03
C ASP A 175 10.86 -19.64 -27.86
N GLU A 176 9.61 -19.97 -28.17
CA GLU A 176 8.71 -19.02 -28.80
C GLU A 176 8.09 -18.15 -27.71
N THR A 177 8.50 -16.88 -27.68
CA THR A 177 7.80 -15.89 -26.87
C THR A 177 6.71 -15.26 -27.71
N ALA A 178 5.45 -15.51 -27.36
CA ALA A 178 4.33 -14.81 -27.98
C ALA A 178 4.46 -13.29 -27.73
N VAL A 179 4.66 -12.52 -28.80
CA VAL A 179 4.62 -11.06 -28.76
C VAL A 179 3.16 -10.64 -28.90
N PHE A 180 2.50 -10.46 -27.77
CA PHE A 180 1.14 -9.95 -27.74
C PHE A 180 1.16 -8.44 -27.99
N PHE A 181 0.39 -7.97 -28.98
CA PHE A 181 0.17 -6.54 -29.23
C PHE A 181 -0.45 -5.82 -28.02
N GLU A 182 -1.05 -6.57 -27.09
CA GLU A 182 -1.57 -6.09 -25.80
C GLU A 182 -1.06 -6.96 -24.65
N MET A 183 -0.13 -6.43 -23.84
CA MET A 183 0.38 -7.12 -22.65
C MET A 183 -0.58 -6.98 -21.46
N THR A 184 -1.09 -8.10 -20.93
CA THR A 184 -1.63 -8.18 -19.56
C THR A 184 -0.53 -8.66 -18.60
N SER A 185 -0.49 -8.13 -17.38
CA SER A 185 0.63 -8.28 -16.42
C SER A 185 0.24 -9.28 -15.26
N ASP A 186 1.15 -9.90 -14.44
CA ASP A 186 0.97 -11.06 -13.46
C ASP A 186 0.63 -10.84 -11.93
N THR A 187 -0.15 -11.64 -11.15
CA THR A 187 -0.96 -11.22 -9.95
C THR A 187 -0.30 -10.80 -8.62
N THR A 188 -0.91 -9.88 -7.83
CA THR A 188 -0.78 -9.76 -6.33
C THR A 188 -2.12 -9.46 -5.65
N ASN A 189 -2.32 -9.61 -4.33
CA ASN A 189 -3.66 -9.59 -3.68
C ASN A 189 -4.33 -8.21 -3.49
N ALA A 190 -5.62 -8.19 -3.14
CA ALA A 190 -6.45 -7.00 -2.98
C ALA A 190 -5.92 -5.93 -1.99
N VAL A 191 -5.08 -6.31 -1.02
CA VAL A 191 -4.63 -5.43 0.10
C VAL A 191 -3.10 -5.37 0.25
N ASN A 192 -2.34 -5.75 -0.79
CA ASN A 192 -0.86 -5.75 -0.79
C ASN A 192 -0.19 -6.66 0.26
N ALA A 193 -0.91 -7.63 0.84
CA ALA A 193 -0.29 -8.69 1.62
C ALA A 193 0.42 -9.66 0.66
N ARG A 194 1.69 -9.98 0.95
CA ARG A 194 2.43 -11.08 0.29
C ARG A 194 1.65 -12.37 0.57
N THR A 195 1.06 -12.97 -0.45
CA THR A 195 0.67 -14.38 -0.37
C THR A 195 1.94 -15.22 -0.45
N VAL A 196 2.07 -16.15 0.49
CA VAL A 196 2.98 -17.29 0.39
C VAL A 196 2.45 -18.22 -0.70
#